data_AF-A0A1J4Y173-F1
#
_entry.id   AF-A0A1J4Y173-F1
#
_cell.length_a   1.000
_cell.length_b   1.000
_cell.length_c   1.000
_cell.angle_alpha   90.00
_cell.angle_beta   90.00
_cell.angle_gamma   90.00
#
_symmetry.space_group_name_H-M   'P 1'
#
loop_
_entity.id
_entity.type
_entity.pdbx_description
1 polymer ?
#
loop_
_entity_poly.entity_id
_entity_poly.type
_entity_poly.pdbx_seq_one_letter_code
_entity_poly.pdbx_strand_id
1 'polypeptide(L)'
;MSRPYLDRLFAPRSVALIGASRDKTSVGFGIAENLVFGAVMKSASSSPFEGDVFFINPHADEILGRKCLTSILKVPKAIDLAVIAVPAKVVPAVLEECGKKKVPFAIIISAGFNESGGDDLSDLTMKVAKRQGIRLIGPNCLGLLRPQTHLNASFAPSMPKAGPVAFISQSGALADSVIDWAIDEGYGFSGIVSIGNALDLGFADLLEFFSQDPHTKVITLYIEGLHDGRRFYHHLKAATAKKPVVILKAGRTAASQKAIGSHTASLSGDFAVFTAAIEQAGGILVDSVEDLFDMGKALAWQPPLRHGRVAIVTNAGGPGVVCADWCSRLGLEVVPLEQSTIKKLDATKVMSPAYSRSNPLDLVGDALPHQYEAGIMTFLGEKYIDGIIVIQTIQTMTQSLEDAMVVVKAKQRFPDKPIICLYMGGRFSRKAIHLLEAHGIPDYNDPRNAALAMHALFVAGSNKKRR
;
A
#
# COMPACT_ATOMS: atom_id res chain seq x y z
N MET A 1 13.59 17.98 1.20
CA MET A 1 13.27 18.96 0.11
C MET A 1 11.89 19.52 0.41
N SER A 2 11.55 20.75 -0.01
CA SER A 2 10.20 21.25 0.30
C SER A 2 9.14 20.44 -0.48
N ARG A 3 8.00 20.12 0.17
CA ARG A 3 6.88 19.41 -0.45
C ARG A 3 6.42 20.00 -1.80
N PRO A 4 6.30 21.34 -1.97
CA PRO A 4 5.91 21.93 -3.25
C PRO A 4 6.82 21.56 -4.43
N TYR A 5 8.07 21.17 -4.16
CA TYR A 5 8.99 20.71 -5.19
C TYR A 5 8.62 19.30 -5.68
N LEU A 6 8.35 18.36 -4.77
CA LEU A 6 7.95 16.98 -5.13
C LEU A 6 6.53 16.90 -5.69
N ASP A 7 5.66 17.88 -5.43
CA ASP A 7 4.32 17.92 -6.02
C ASP A 7 4.37 17.89 -7.57
N ARG A 8 5.43 18.42 -8.20
CA ARG A 8 5.60 18.31 -9.67
C ARG A 8 5.92 16.90 -10.17
N LEU A 9 6.43 16.01 -9.31
CA LEU A 9 6.63 14.60 -9.63
C LEU A 9 5.31 13.82 -9.53
N PHE A 10 4.50 14.10 -8.49
CA PHE A 10 3.29 13.32 -8.17
C PHE A 10 1.98 13.91 -8.72
N ALA A 11 1.97 15.18 -9.09
CA ALA A 11 0.88 15.87 -9.77
C ALA A 11 1.43 16.76 -10.89
N PRO A 12 2.18 16.20 -11.86
CA PRO A 12 2.65 16.96 -13.01
C PRO A 12 1.46 17.48 -13.82
N ARG A 13 1.60 18.64 -14.46
CA ARG A 13 0.63 19.13 -15.45
C ARG A 13 1.04 18.74 -16.88
N SER A 14 2.29 18.35 -17.06
CA SER A 14 2.87 18.01 -18.36
C SER A 14 3.90 16.89 -18.24
N VAL A 15 3.77 15.89 -19.11
CA VAL A 15 4.65 14.71 -19.16
C VAL A 15 5.24 14.59 -20.57
N ALA A 16 6.56 14.45 -20.66
CA ALA A 16 7.25 14.07 -21.89
C ALA A 16 7.67 12.59 -21.82
N LEU A 17 7.25 11.78 -22.78
CA LEU A 17 7.70 10.39 -22.92
C LEU A 17 8.79 10.31 -23.99
N ILE A 18 10.03 10.11 -23.54
CA ILE A 18 11.20 9.94 -24.40
C ILE A 18 11.41 8.45 -24.63
N GLY A 19 11.36 8.03 -25.90
CA GLY A 19 11.28 6.61 -26.25
C GLY A 19 9.86 6.11 -26.46
N ALA A 20 8.89 7.02 -26.67
CA ALA A 20 7.58 6.64 -27.19
C ALA A 20 7.77 5.86 -28.51
N SER A 21 7.04 4.77 -28.71
CA SER A 21 7.28 3.86 -29.84
C SER A 21 6.01 3.54 -30.63
N ARG A 22 6.16 3.09 -31.88
CA ARG A 22 5.08 2.48 -32.68
C ARG A 22 5.03 0.95 -32.52
N ASP A 23 6.08 0.35 -32.00
CA ASP A 23 6.16 -1.08 -31.74
C ASP A 23 5.34 -1.43 -30.49
N LYS A 24 4.23 -2.14 -30.72
CA LYS A 24 3.27 -2.53 -29.68
C LYS A 24 3.86 -3.43 -28.59
N THR A 25 5.00 -4.06 -28.85
CA THR A 25 5.67 -4.94 -27.89
C THR A 25 6.67 -4.18 -27.00
N SER A 26 6.93 -2.90 -27.30
CA SER A 26 7.92 -2.11 -26.58
C SER A 26 7.35 -1.46 -25.32
N VAL A 27 8.20 -1.33 -24.30
CA VAL A 27 7.87 -0.62 -23.04
C VAL A 27 7.38 0.80 -23.31
N GLY A 28 8.03 1.52 -24.25
CA GLY A 28 7.64 2.87 -24.63
C GLY A 28 6.24 2.97 -25.24
N PHE A 29 5.75 1.94 -25.93
CA PHE A 29 4.36 1.89 -26.39
C PHE A 29 3.39 1.67 -25.22
N GLY A 30 3.70 0.74 -24.32
CA GLY A 30 2.87 0.51 -23.13
C GLY A 30 2.71 1.76 -22.25
N ILE A 31 3.79 2.52 -22.03
CA ILE A 31 3.71 3.80 -21.30
C ILE A 31 2.85 4.83 -22.06
N ALA A 32 2.97 4.88 -23.39
CA ALA A 32 2.15 5.77 -24.20
C ALA A 32 0.66 5.43 -24.07
N GLU A 33 0.29 4.15 -24.09
CA GLU A 33 -1.08 3.70 -23.87
C GLU A 33 -1.57 4.01 -22.45
N ASN A 34 -0.72 3.81 -21.44
CA ASN A 34 -1.03 4.14 -20.06
C ASN A 34 -1.32 5.63 -19.86
N LEU A 35 -0.54 6.53 -20.47
CA LEU A 35 -0.79 7.97 -20.38
C LEU A 35 -2.04 8.40 -21.16
N VAL A 36 -2.27 7.85 -22.37
CA VAL A 36 -3.34 8.30 -23.27
C VAL A 36 -4.69 7.68 -22.95
N PHE A 37 -4.71 6.44 -22.49
CA PHE A 37 -5.93 5.70 -22.24
C PHE A 37 -6.09 5.28 -20.77
N GLY A 38 -5.10 5.53 -19.91
CA GLY A 38 -5.10 5.24 -18.46
C GLY A 38 -4.45 3.91 -18.06
N ALA A 39 -4.54 2.91 -18.94
CA ALA A 39 -4.00 1.56 -18.73
C ALA A 39 -4.04 0.76 -20.03
N VAL A 40 -3.13 -0.21 -20.21
CA VAL A 40 -3.23 -1.22 -21.28
C VAL A 40 -4.36 -2.21 -20.97
N MET A 41 -4.34 -2.83 -19.80
CA MET A 41 -5.40 -3.70 -19.29
C MET A 41 -6.42 -2.87 -18.50
N LYS A 42 -7.60 -2.66 -19.08
CA LYS A 42 -8.63 -1.78 -18.50
C LYS A 42 -9.25 -2.37 -17.23
N SER A 43 -9.31 -1.54 -16.20
CA SER A 43 -10.15 -1.73 -15.02
C SER A 43 -11.22 -0.64 -14.96
N ALA A 44 -12.21 -0.77 -14.06
CA ALA A 44 -13.21 0.27 -13.83
C ALA A 44 -12.62 1.61 -13.34
N SER A 45 -11.36 1.62 -12.89
CA SER A 45 -10.65 2.82 -12.42
C SER A 45 -9.67 3.39 -13.45
N SER A 46 -9.53 2.76 -14.62
CA SER A 46 -8.66 3.26 -15.69
C SER A 46 -9.25 4.50 -16.34
N SER A 47 -8.53 5.61 -16.29
CA SER A 47 -8.90 6.86 -16.97
C SER A 47 -7.65 7.52 -17.55
N PRO A 48 -7.74 8.22 -18.70
CA PRO A 48 -6.63 8.95 -19.29
C PRO A 48 -6.00 9.96 -18.32
N PHE A 49 -4.70 10.20 -18.45
CA PHE A 49 -4.07 11.31 -17.77
C PHE A 49 -4.59 12.64 -18.32
N GLU A 50 -5.02 13.54 -17.43
CA GLU A 50 -5.65 14.80 -17.82
C GLU A 50 -4.66 15.90 -18.22
N GLY A 51 -3.37 15.74 -17.87
CA GLY A 51 -2.33 16.71 -18.22
C GLY A 51 -1.85 16.61 -19.67
N ASP A 52 -1.00 17.55 -20.06
CA ASP A 52 -0.38 17.56 -21.38
C ASP A 52 0.60 16.37 -21.55
N VAL A 53 0.46 15.59 -22.62
CA VAL A 53 1.36 14.47 -22.94
C VAL A 53 2.09 14.75 -24.25
N PHE A 54 3.42 14.68 -24.22
CA PHE A 54 4.29 14.90 -25.37
C PHE A 54 5.12 13.64 -25.67
N PHE A 55 5.00 13.12 -26.89
CA PHE A 55 5.78 11.97 -27.34
C PHE A 55 7.05 12.42 -28.04
N ILE A 56 8.18 11.86 -27.63
CA ILE A 56 9.50 12.14 -28.21
C ILE A 56 10.06 10.87 -28.85
N ASN A 57 10.18 10.88 -30.18
CA ASN A 57 10.78 9.84 -31.01
C ASN A 57 11.36 10.48 -32.30
N PRO A 58 12.68 10.35 -32.57
CA PRO A 58 13.29 10.89 -33.79
C PRO A 58 12.82 10.27 -35.11
N HIS A 59 12.19 9.09 -35.07
CA HIS A 59 11.86 8.24 -36.21
C HIS A 59 10.36 8.03 -36.43
N ALA A 60 9.51 8.76 -35.71
CA ALA A 60 8.07 8.71 -35.86
C ALA A 60 7.49 10.12 -35.92
N ASP A 61 6.54 10.34 -36.83
CA ASP A 61 5.79 11.59 -36.91
C ASP A 61 4.56 11.59 -35.98
N GLU A 62 4.00 10.40 -35.74
CA GLU A 62 2.78 10.21 -34.96
C GLU A 62 2.78 8.86 -34.22
N ILE A 63 2.26 8.85 -32.99
CA ILE A 63 2.06 7.67 -32.15
C ILE A 63 0.70 7.81 -31.44
N LEU A 64 -0.15 6.78 -31.49
CA LEU A 64 -1.50 6.77 -30.90
C LEU A 64 -2.37 7.99 -31.28
N GLY A 65 -2.34 8.43 -32.54
CA GLY A 65 -3.12 9.59 -32.97
C GLY A 65 -2.51 10.94 -32.57
N ARG A 66 -1.34 10.96 -31.93
CA ARG A 66 -0.71 12.16 -31.37
C ARG A 66 0.62 12.46 -32.05
N LYS A 67 0.82 13.74 -32.37
CA LYS A 67 2.08 14.23 -32.96
C LYS A 67 3.26 13.88 -32.09
N CYS A 68 4.30 13.34 -32.72
CA CYS A 68 5.57 13.04 -32.10
C CYS A 68 6.61 14.13 -32.45
N LEU A 69 7.52 14.40 -31.54
CA LEU A 69 8.58 15.39 -31.71
C LEU A 69 9.93 14.67 -31.70
N THR A 70 10.88 15.16 -32.49
CA THR A 70 12.20 14.51 -32.58
C THR A 70 13.09 14.75 -31.36
N SER A 71 12.78 15.74 -30.53
CA SER A 71 13.53 16.10 -29.32
C SER A 71 12.61 16.83 -28.34
N ILE A 72 12.87 16.66 -27.04
CA ILE A 72 12.15 17.38 -25.98
C ILE A 72 12.34 18.90 -26.06
N LEU A 73 13.42 19.37 -26.69
CA LEU A 73 13.69 20.79 -26.91
C LEU A 73 12.67 21.46 -27.85
N LYS A 74 12.02 20.67 -28.72
CA LYS A 74 10.98 21.16 -29.64
C LYS A 74 9.59 21.25 -29.00
N VAL A 75 9.42 20.79 -27.76
CA VAL A 75 8.15 20.92 -27.04
C VAL A 75 7.89 22.42 -26.79
N PRO A 76 6.72 22.98 -27.15
CA PRO A 76 6.45 24.40 -26.97
C PRO A 76 6.14 24.80 -25.52
N LYS A 77 5.68 23.85 -24.69
CA LYS A 77 5.32 24.07 -23.28
C LYS A 77 6.47 23.72 -22.32
N ALA A 78 6.32 24.13 -21.06
CA ALA A 78 7.13 23.59 -19.97
C ALA A 78 6.78 22.11 -19.74
N ILE A 79 7.73 21.35 -19.22
CA ILE A 79 7.57 19.92 -18.89
C ILE A 79 7.87 19.75 -17.40
N ASP A 80 6.92 19.19 -16.65
CA ASP A 80 7.08 18.92 -15.22
C ASP A 80 7.79 17.58 -14.98
N LEU A 81 7.54 16.59 -15.85
CA LEU A 81 8.08 15.23 -15.71
C LEU A 81 8.52 14.65 -17.06
N ALA A 82 9.75 14.12 -17.12
CA ALA A 82 10.22 13.29 -18.22
C ALA A 82 10.15 11.80 -17.84
N VAL A 83 9.59 10.96 -18.71
CA VAL A 83 9.66 9.49 -18.60
C VAL A 83 10.58 8.99 -19.71
N ILE A 84 11.67 8.33 -19.33
CA ILE A 84 12.76 7.95 -20.23
C ILE A 84 12.77 6.43 -20.40
N ALA A 85 12.38 5.97 -21.60
CA ALA A 85 12.31 4.57 -22.01
C ALA A 85 13.15 4.32 -23.28
N VAL A 86 14.43 4.71 -23.24
CA VAL A 86 15.41 4.53 -24.33
C VAL A 86 16.57 3.62 -23.87
N PRO A 87 17.42 3.07 -24.75
CA PRO A 87 18.57 2.28 -24.32
C PRO A 87 19.45 3.01 -23.31
N ALA A 88 19.94 2.30 -22.28
CA ALA A 88 20.66 2.88 -21.12
C ALA A 88 21.79 3.85 -21.51
N LYS A 89 22.58 3.47 -22.52
CA LYS A 89 23.73 4.26 -23.02
C LYS A 89 23.33 5.65 -23.54
N VAL A 90 22.07 5.85 -23.92
CA VAL A 90 21.54 7.10 -24.48
C VAL A 90 20.99 8.01 -23.37
N VAL A 91 20.69 7.47 -22.19
CA VAL A 91 20.05 8.20 -21.08
C VAL A 91 20.81 9.46 -20.66
N PRO A 92 22.16 9.46 -20.50
CA PRO A 92 22.89 10.69 -20.17
C PRO A 92 22.66 11.83 -21.18
N ALA A 93 22.65 11.53 -22.49
CA ALA A 93 22.42 12.54 -23.52
C ALA A 93 20.98 13.08 -23.49
N VAL A 94 19.99 12.22 -23.22
CA VAL A 94 18.59 12.64 -23.02
C VAL A 94 18.46 13.57 -21.81
N LEU A 95 19.17 13.30 -20.72
CA LEU A 95 19.17 14.16 -19.54
C LEU A 95 19.77 15.54 -19.81
N GLU A 96 20.77 15.65 -20.70
CA GLU A 96 21.29 16.96 -21.15
C GLU A 96 20.19 17.79 -21.83
N GLU A 97 19.40 17.17 -22.71
CA GLU A 97 18.28 17.86 -23.37
C GLU A 97 17.16 18.21 -22.38
N CYS A 98 16.85 17.31 -21.45
CA CYS A 98 15.88 17.58 -20.38
C CYS A 98 16.33 18.77 -19.52
N GLY A 99 17.62 18.85 -19.19
CA GLY A 99 18.21 19.95 -18.43
C GLY A 99 18.13 21.29 -19.14
N LYS A 100 18.47 21.30 -20.44
CA LYS A 100 18.27 22.48 -21.32
C LYS A 100 16.80 22.91 -21.38
N LYS A 101 15.86 21.95 -21.34
CA LYS A 101 14.41 22.21 -21.27
C LYS A 101 13.91 22.56 -19.85
N LYS A 102 14.81 22.55 -18.85
CA LYS A 102 14.54 22.83 -17.43
C LYS A 102 13.52 21.87 -16.80
N VAL A 103 13.57 20.60 -17.21
CA VAL A 103 12.73 19.55 -16.62
C VAL A 103 13.24 19.25 -15.21
N PRO A 104 12.41 19.36 -14.16
CA PRO A 104 12.88 19.17 -12.78
C PRO A 104 13.00 17.69 -12.39
N PHE A 105 12.23 16.78 -13.00
CA PHE A 105 12.20 15.36 -12.66
C PHE A 105 12.27 14.46 -13.88
N ALA A 106 12.99 13.34 -13.74
CA ALA A 106 12.99 12.27 -14.73
C ALA A 106 12.76 10.90 -14.05
N ILE A 107 11.89 10.08 -14.64
CA ILE A 107 11.75 8.65 -14.34
C ILE A 107 12.53 7.90 -15.40
N ILE A 108 13.57 7.17 -15.00
CA ILE A 108 14.36 6.35 -15.92
C ILE A 108 13.85 4.92 -15.82
N ILE A 109 13.18 4.47 -16.86
CA ILE A 109 12.61 3.12 -16.94
C ILE A 109 13.70 2.09 -17.28
N SER A 110 14.64 2.51 -18.11
CA SER A 110 15.67 1.65 -18.69
C SER A 110 16.51 0.92 -17.64
N ALA A 111 16.70 -0.39 -17.87
CA ALA A 111 17.71 -1.22 -17.20
C ALA A 111 19.06 -1.16 -17.94
N GLY A 112 20.09 -1.78 -17.37
CA GLY A 112 21.47 -1.83 -17.85
C GLY A 112 22.44 -0.90 -17.10
N PHE A 113 22.16 -0.59 -15.83
CA PHE A 113 22.98 0.26 -14.96
C PHE A 113 23.76 -0.59 -13.95
N ASN A 114 23.94 -0.13 -12.70
CA ASN A 114 24.69 -0.81 -11.65
C ASN A 114 24.20 -2.24 -11.35
N GLU A 115 22.93 -2.56 -11.56
CA GLU A 115 22.40 -3.93 -11.45
C GLU A 115 23.01 -4.92 -12.45
N SER A 116 23.59 -4.41 -13.54
CA SER A 116 24.24 -5.18 -14.60
C SER A 116 25.75 -4.92 -14.66
N GLY A 117 26.36 -4.36 -13.60
CA GLY A 117 27.77 -3.97 -13.56
C GLY A 117 28.10 -2.66 -14.29
N GLY A 118 27.09 -1.85 -14.62
CA GLY A 118 27.21 -0.55 -15.28
C GLY A 118 27.44 0.62 -14.32
N ASP A 119 28.41 0.51 -13.41
CA ASP A 119 28.69 1.54 -12.39
C ASP A 119 29.12 2.86 -13.03
N ASP A 120 29.99 2.82 -14.05
CA ASP A 120 30.43 4.02 -14.79
C ASP A 120 29.26 4.77 -15.45
N LEU A 121 28.28 4.03 -15.99
CA LEU A 121 27.09 4.61 -16.60
C LEU A 121 26.18 5.25 -15.55
N SER A 122 26.05 4.61 -14.39
CA SER A 122 25.29 5.13 -13.24
C SER A 122 25.90 6.43 -12.72
N ASP A 123 27.23 6.46 -12.56
CA ASP A 123 27.98 7.64 -12.14
C ASP A 123 27.88 8.77 -13.15
N LEU A 124 28.03 8.48 -14.44
CA LEU A 124 27.86 9.47 -15.51
C LEU A 124 26.45 10.06 -15.49
N THR A 125 25.43 9.20 -15.37
CA THR A 125 24.02 9.61 -15.33
C THR A 125 23.76 10.54 -14.15
N MET A 126 24.25 10.20 -12.96
CA MET A 126 24.13 11.03 -11.76
C MET A 126 24.91 12.35 -11.87
N LYS A 127 26.10 12.34 -12.48
CA LYS A 127 26.88 13.58 -12.75
C LYS A 127 26.10 14.52 -13.67
N VAL A 128 25.50 14.01 -14.74
CA VAL A 128 24.67 14.81 -15.67
C VAL A 128 23.44 15.36 -14.96
N ALA A 129 22.69 14.51 -14.25
CA ALA A 129 21.48 14.91 -13.54
C ALA A 129 21.74 16.03 -12.52
N LYS A 130 22.80 15.89 -11.70
CA LYS A 130 23.21 16.92 -10.73
C LYS A 130 23.58 18.23 -11.42
N ARG A 131 24.39 18.18 -12.49
CA ARG A 131 24.80 19.38 -13.24
C ARG A 131 23.59 20.09 -13.87
N GLN A 132 22.58 19.33 -14.31
CA GLN A 132 21.37 19.86 -14.93
C GLN A 132 20.26 20.21 -13.93
N GLY A 133 20.45 19.94 -12.64
CA GLY A 133 19.45 20.19 -11.60
C GLY A 133 18.20 19.30 -11.69
N ILE A 134 18.34 18.09 -12.23
CA ILE A 134 17.25 17.12 -12.42
C ILE A 134 17.30 16.09 -11.29
N ARG A 135 16.16 15.76 -10.70
CA ARG A 135 16.03 14.64 -9.76
C ARG A 135 15.50 13.39 -10.45
N LEU A 136 15.99 12.21 -10.04
CA LEU A 136 15.73 10.95 -10.72
C LEU A 136 14.94 9.96 -9.85
N ILE A 137 13.96 9.29 -10.45
CA ILE A 137 13.41 8.01 -10.00
C ILE A 137 13.98 6.91 -10.90
N GLY A 138 14.32 5.76 -10.31
CA GLY A 138 15.01 4.67 -11.00
C GLY A 138 16.53 4.82 -10.94
N PRO A 139 17.27 4.35 -11.97
CA PRO A 139 16.82 3.65 -13.17
C PRO A 139 16.29 2.24 -12.86
N ASN A 140 16.02 1.46 -13.92
CA ASN A 140 15.53 0.08 -13.81
C ASN A 140 14.29 -0.02 -12.90
N CYS A 141 13.27 0.75 -13.22
CA CYS A 141 12.06 0.83 -12.42
C CYS A 141 10.82 0.70 -13.28
N LEU A 142 9.71 0.28 -12.66
CA LEU A 142 8.40 0.24 -13.32
C LEU A 142 7.90 1.65 -13.70
N GLY A 143 8.21 2.63 -12.84
CA GLY A 143 7.74 4.00 -12.94
C GLY A 143 6.83 4.41 -11.76
N LEU A 144 5.92 5.34 -12.05
CA LEU A 144 5.08 6.00 -11.05
C LEU A 144 3.60 5.95 -11.42
N LEU A 145 2.74 5.57 -10.48
CA LEU A 145 1.29 5.67 -10.60
C LEU A 145 0.73 6.61 -9.51
N ARG A 146 -0.19 7.49 -9.91
CA ARG A 146 -1.01 8.30 -9.00
C ARG A 146 -2.49 8.18 -9.41
N PRO A 147 -3.22 7.21 -8.82
CA PRO A 147 -4.65 6.96 -9.13
C PRO A 147 -5.53 8.20 -9.11
N GLN A 148 -5.31 9.08 -8.14
CA GLN A 148 -6.13 10.26 -7.95
C GLN A 148 -6.01 11.30 -9.07
N THR A 149 -4.87 11.37 -9.77
CA THR A 149 -4.64 12.28 -10.89
C THR A 149 -4.61 11.56 -12.23
N HIS A 150 -4.99 10.27 -12.24
CA HIS A 150 -4.95 9.40 -13.41
C HIS A 150 -3.57 9.34 -14.09
N LEU A 151 -2.50 9.67 -13.36
CA LEU A 151 -1.13 9.60 -13.87
C LEU A 151 -0.65 8.16 -13.78
N ASN A 152 -0.53 7.52 -14.94
CA ASN A 152 0.16 6.25 -15.08
C ASN A 152 1.46 6.45 -15.90
N ALA A 153 2.50 6.97 -15.24
CA ALA A 153 3.83 7.22 -15.81
C ALA A 153 4.71 5.98 -15.63
N SER A 154 4.18 4.82 -16.03
CA SER A 154 4.78 3.50 -15.84
C SER A 154 4.38 2.58 -16.98
N PHE A 155 4.98 1.40 -17.07
CA PHE A 155 4.52 0.33 -17.95
C PHE A 155 3.72 -0.76 -17.21
N ALA A 156 3.13 -0.40 -16.07
CA ALA A 156 2.25 -1.31 -15.33
C ALA A 156 1.05 -1.74 -16.20
N PRO A 157 0.55 -2.98 -16.03
CA PRO A 157 -0.51 -3.52 -16.88
C PRO A 157 -1.83 -2.77 -16.69
N SER A 158 -2.11 -2.26 -15.49
CA SER A 158 -3.39 -1.62 -15.17
C SER A 158 -3.25 -0.44 -14.20
N MET A 159 -4.39 0.18 -13.87
CA MET A 159 -4.52 1.25 -12.90
C MET A 159 -5.45 0.80 -11.76
N PRO A 160 -4.96 0.71 -10.51
CA PRO A 160 -5.82 0.42 -9.36
C PRO A 160 -6.62 1.67 -8.97
N LYS A 161 -7.65 1.48 -8.14
CA LYS A 161 -8.48 2.59 -7.67
C LYS A 161 -7.71 3.55 -6.77
N ALA A 162 -8.17 4.79 -6.70
CA ALA A 162 -7.67 5.74 -5.71
C ALA A 162 -8.00 5.27 -4.29
N GLY A 163 -7.03 5.40 -3.40
CA GLY A 163 -7.18 5.02 -2.01
C GLY A 163 -6.10 5.60 -1.11
N PRO A 164 -6.09 5.21 0.17
CA PRO A 164 -5.27 5.86 1.19
C PRO A 164 -3.87 5.26 1.41
N VAL A 165 -3.47 4.24 0.64
CA VAL A 165 -2.21 3.51 0.83
C VAL A 165 -1.16 3.98 -0.17
N ALA A 166 0.00 4.43 0.29
CA ALA A 166 1.16 4.68 -0.57
C ALA A 166 2.04 3.43 -0.61
N PHE A 167 2.39 2.94 -1.80
CA PHE A 167 3.28 1.79 -1.95
C PHE A 167 4.60 2.19 -2.63
N ILE A 168 5.71 1.93 -1.96
CA ILE A 168 7.07 2.19 -2.49
C ILE A 168 7.80 0.85 -2.57
N SER A 169 8.29 0.50 -3.76
CA SER A 169 8.91 -0.80 -4.02
C SER A 169 10.24 -0.66 -4.77
N GLN A 170 11.25 -1.41 -4.34
CA GLN A 170 12.45 -1.64 -5.16
C GLN A 170 12.20 -2.61 -6.32
N SER A 171 11.25 -3.55 -6.18
CA SER A 171 10.90 -4.49 -7.24
C SER A 171 9.72 -3.99 -8.08
N GLY A 172 9.97 -3.79 -9.38
CA GLY A 172 8.92 -3.45 -10.35
C GLY A 172 7.94 -4.60 -10.59
N ALA A 173 8.46 -5.81 -10.80
CA ALA A 173 7.61 -6.99 -11.04
C ALA A 173 6.69 -7.31 -9.86
N LEU A 174 7.18 -7.12 -8.62
CA LEU A 174 6.31 -7.25 -7.45
C LEU A 174 5.21 -6.19 -7.43
N ALA A 175 5.53 -4.96 -7.85
CA ALA A 175 4.54 -3.89 -7.94
C ALA A 175 3.46 -4.18 -8.97
N ASP A 176 3.80 -4.79 -10.12
CA ASP A 176 2.82 -5.23 -11.11
C ASP A 176 1.84 -6.26 -10.54
N SER A 177 2.34 -7.29 -9.84
CA SER A 177 1.49 -8.30 -9.20
C SER A 177 0.56 -7.70 -8.15
N VAL A 178 1.05 -6.73 -7.39
CA VAL A 178 0.26 -6.01 -6.38
C VAL A 178 -0.82 -5.14 -7.03
N ILE A 179 -0.51 -4.48 -8.15
CA ILE A 179 -1.48 -3.68 -8.90
C ILE A 179 -2.65 -4.55 -9.38
N ASP A 180 -2.35 -5.71 -9.96
CA ASP A 180 -3.35 -6.67 -10.41
C ASP A 180 -4.21 -7.18 -9.24
N TRP A 181 -3.55 -7.60 -8.15
CA TRP A 181 -4.24 -8.09 -6.96
C TRP A 181 -5.15 -7.04 -6.32
N ALA A 182 -4.73 -5.78 -6.26
CA ALA A 182 -5.54 -4.69 -5.72
C ALA A 182 -6.81 -4.39 -6.52
N ILE A 183 -6.83 -4.72 -7.81
CA ILE A 183 -8.02 -4.58 -8.65
C ILE A 183 -9.06 -5.63 -8.26
N ASP A 184 -8.63 -6.88 -8.00
CA ASP A 184 -9.53 -7.97 -7.60
C ASP A 184 -10.06 -7.77 -6.16
N GLU A 185 -9.18 -7.45 -5.23
CA GLU A 185 -9.52 -7.23 -3.81
C GLU A 185 -10.19 -5.87 -3.55
N GLY A 186 -10.22 -4.98 -4.54
CA GLY A 186 -10.83 -3.68 -4.41
C GLY A 186 -10.24 -2.84 -3.28
N TYR A 187 -8.93 -2.83 -3.07
CA TYR A 187 -8.25 -1.80 -2.27
C TYR A 187 -7.51 -0.82 -3.18
N GLY A 188 -7.19 0.37 -2.67
CA GLY A 188 -6.74 1.50 -3.50
C GLY A 188 -5.47 2.16 -2.97
N PHE A 189 -4.78 2.84 -3.88
CA PHE A 189 -3.53 3.50 -3.59
C PHE A 189 -3.61 5.02 -3.73
N SER A 190 -2.86 5.73 -2.90
CA SER A 190 -2.62 7.17 -3.05
C SER A 190 -1.51 7.39 -4.06
N GLY A 191 -0.51 6.51 -4.09
CA GLY A 191 0.51 6.44 -5.11
C GLY A 191 1.31 5.14 -5.03
N ILE A 192 1.84 4.73 -6.19
CA ILE A 192 2.73 3.59 -6.31
C ILE A 192 4.02 4.09 -6.96
N VAL A 193 5.16 3.83 -6.31
CA VAL A 193 6.47 4.28 -6.79
C VAL A 193 7.40 3.07 -6.84
N SER A 194 7.77 2.66 -8.05
CA SER A 194 8.91 1.77 -8.22
C SER A 194 10.18 2.61 -8.29
N ILE A 195 11.09 2.42 -7.34
CA ILE A 195 12.34 3.18 -7.27
C ILE A 195 13.50 2.47 -7.95
N GLY A 196 13.35 1.19 -8.30
CA GLY A 196 14.40 0.39 -8.93
C GLY A 196 15.71 0.47 -8.15
N ASN A 197 16.77 0.84 -8.86
CA ASN A 197 18.12 0.96 -8.28
C ASN A 197 18.26 2.14 -7.30
N ALA A 198 17.30 3.08 -7.32
CA ALA A 198 17.26 4.28 -6.48
C ALA A 198 18.57 5.09 -6.49
N LEU A 199 19.06 5.45 -7.69
CA LEU A 199 20.31 6.21 -7.84
C LEU A 199 20.25 7.62 -7.22
N ASP A 200 19.06 8.20 -7.09
CA ASP A 200 18.87 9.55 -6.55
C ASP A 200 17.75 9.63 -5.50
N LEU A 201 16.48 9.68 -5.94
CA LEU A 201 15.35 9.66 -5.02
C LEU A 201 15.11 8.23 -4.54
N GLY A 202 15.05 8.07 -3.21
CA GLY A 202 14.81 6.77 -2.58
C GLY A 202 13.79 6.85 -1.45
N PHE A 203 13.75 5.82 -0.61
CA PHE A 203 12.79 5.71 0.49
C PHE A 203 12.72 6.95 1.38
N ALA A 204 13.86 7.58 1.72
CA ALA A 204 13.90 8.75 2.59
C ALA A 204 13.12 9.94 2.01
N ASP A 205 13.33 10.26 0.72
CA ASP A 205 12.63 11.35 0.03
C ASP A 205 11.13 11.05 -0.10
N LEU A 206 10.78 9.81 -0.42
CA LEU A 206 9.38 9.40 -0.60
C LEU A 206 8.64 9.35 0.74
N LEU A 207 9.29 8.91 1.83
CA LEU A 207 8.74 9.01 3.18
C LEU A 207 8.48 10.47 3.59
N GLU A 208 9.38 11.39 3.24
CA GLU A 208 9.18 12.83 3.47
C GLU A 208 7.91 13.34 2.77
N PHE A 209 7.69 12.94 1.52
CA PHE A 209 6.50 13.31 0.75
C PHE A 209 5.21 12.66 1.29
N PHE A 210 5.15 11.32 1.34
CA PHE A 210 3.94 10.60 1.67
C PHE A 210 3.52 10.77 3.14
N SER A 211 4.46 11.05 4.05
CA SER A 211 4.12 11.42 5.44
C SER A 211 3.35 12.74 5.54
N GLN A 212 3.40 13.60 4.51
CA GLN A 212 2.73 14.90 4.45
C GLN A 212 1.51 14.90 3.50
N ASP A 213 1.44 13.98 2.54
CA ASP A 213 0.34 13.88 1.56
C ASP A 213 -1.03 13.62 2.23
N PRO A 214 -2.02 14.53 2.17
CA PRO A 214 -3.32 14.34 2.83
C PRO A 214 -4.10 13.13 2.29
N HIS A 215 -3.78 12.66 1.09
CA HIS A 215 -4.42 11.49 0.49
C HIS A 215 -3.82 10.17 0.96
N THR A 216 -2.67 10.22 1.62
CA THR A 216 -2.02 9.02 2.17
C THR A 216 -2.30 8.92 3.67
N LYS A 217 -2.85 7.79 4.12
CA LYS A 217 -2.99 7.45 5.55
C LYS A 217 -1.94 6.45 6.03
N VAL A 218 -1.48 5.56 5.15
CA VAL A 218 -0.51 4.50 5.45
C VAL A 218 0.53 4.42 4.34
N ILE A 219 1.79 4.17 4.71
CA ILE A 219 2.90 3.98 3.77
C ILE A 219 3.35 2.52 3.87
N THR A 220 3.41 1.82 2.74
CA THR A 220 3.94 0.46 2.64
C THR A 220 5.24 0.45 1.85
N LEU A 221 6.25 -0.25 2.36
CA LEU A 221 7.58 -0.33 1.75
C LEU A 221 7.94 -1.78 1.46
N TYR A 222 8.40 -2.06 0.25
CA TYR A 222 9.13 -3.30 -0.06
C TYR A 222 10.61 -2.97 -0.27
N ILE A 223 11.45 -3.48 0.63
CA ILE A 223 12.88 -3.15 0.73
C ILE A 223 13.72 -4.40 0.50
N GLU A 224 14.63 -4.33 -0.46
CA GLU A 224 15.68 -5.32 -0.72
C GLU A 224 17.00 -4.86 -0.07
N GLY A 225 17.33 -3.58 -0.18
CA GLY A 225 18.53 -2.98 0.39
C GLY A 225 18.46 -1.46 0.52
N LEU A 226 19.36 -0.89 1.32
CA LEU A 226 19.44 0.56 1.58
C LEU A 226 20.85 1.06 1.29
N HIS A 227 20.95 2.16 0.54
CA HIS A 227 22.23 2.85 0.32
C HIS A 227 22.67 3.66 1.55
N ASP A 228 21.74 4.41 2.17
CA ASP A 228 22.00 5.22 3.37
C ASP A 228 20.98 4.87 4.48
N GLY A 229 21.38 3.92 5.34
CA GLY A 229 20.55 3.45 6.44
C GLY A 229 20.27 4.51 7.51
N ARG A 230 21.20 5.44 7.77
CA ARG A 230 21.00 6.50 8.77
C ARG A 230 19.98 7.51 8.29
N ARG A 231 20.12 7.98 7.05
CA ARG A 231 19.13 8.88 6.44
C ARG A 231 17.76 8.21 6.38
N PHE A 232 17.68 6.95 5.98
CA PHE A 232 16.44 6.19 6.00
C PHE A 232 15.82 6.14 7.41
N TYR A 233 16.58 5.78 8.45
CA TYR A 233 16.09 5.73 9.84
C TYR A 233 15.49 7.06 10.29
N HIS A 234 16.17 8.18 10.04
CA HIS A 234 15.66 9.50 10.44
C HIS A 234 14.34 9.85 9.75
N HIS A 235 14.23 9.60 8.44
CA HIS A 235 13.01 9.85 7.68
C HIS A 235 11.89 8.88 8.05
N LEU A 236 12.21 7.62 8.33
CA LEU A 236 11.25 6.63 8.83
C LEU A 236 10.69 7.08 10.17
N LYS A 237 11.53 7.44 11.13
CA LYS A 237 11.11 7.94 12.45
C LYS A 237 10.24 9.19 12.35
N ALA A 238 10.55 10.10 11.44
CA ALA A 238 9.73 11.28 11.18
C ALA A 238 8.39 10.95 10.49
N ALA A 239 8.37 9.96 9.60
CA ALA A 239 7.17 9.52 8.90
C ALA A 239 6.22 8.74 9.82
N THR A 240 6.75 7.79 10.59
CA THR A 240 6.00 7.02 11.60
C THR A 240 5.43 7.94 12.67
N ALA A 241 6.09 9.07 12.95
CA ALA A 241 5.60 10.16 13.79
C ALA A 241 4.33 10.86 13.23
N LYS A 242 3.90 10.57 12.01
CA LYS A 242 2.69 11.15 11.41
C LYS A 242 1.70 10.07 10.98
N LYS A 243 2.21 9.00 10.37
CA LYS A 243 1.42 7.95 9.71
C LYS A 243 2.07 6.59 9.89
N PRO A 244 1.30 5.50 10.03
CA PRO A 244 1.87 4.15 10.06
C PRO A 244 2.72 3.85 8.82
N VAL A 245 3.83 3.16 9.03
CA VAL A 245 4.70 2.66 7.97
C VAL A 245 4.87 1.15 8.14
N VAL A 246 4.43 0.37 7.15
CA VAL A 246 4.51 -1.09 7.13
C VAL A 246 5.59 -1.51 6.13
N ILE A 247 6.44 -2.46 6.51
CA ILE A 247 7.69 -2.73 5.80
C ILE A 247 7.84 -4.24 5.61
N LEU A 248 7.99 -4.65 4.35
CA LEU A 248 8.43 -5.98 3.97
C LEU A 248 9.91 -5.91 3.57
N LYS A 249 10.78 -6.61 4.30
CA LYS A 249 12.21 -6.71 4.00
C LYS A 249 12.50 -8.04 3.31
N ALA A 250 12.93 -8.01 2.06
CA ALA A 250 13.54 -9.14 1.38
C ALA A 250 14.98 -9.35 1.86
N GLY A 251 15.62 -10.50 1.59
CA GLY A 251 17.04 -10.69 1.94
C GLY A 251 17.30 -10.95 3.42
N ARG A 252 16.39 -11.66 4.10
CA ARG A 252 16.47 -11.92 5.55
C ARG A 252 17.43 -13.04 5.92
N THR A 253 17.76 -13.90 4.95
CA THR A 253 18.65 -15.06 5.12
C THR A 253 19.86 -14.93 4.20
N ALA A 254 20.99 -15.55 4.57
CA ALA A 254 22.20 -15.54 3.76
C ALA A 254 21.97 -15.99 2.30
N ALA A 255 21.10 -17.00 2.09
CA ALA A 255 20.73 -17.47 0.75
C ALA A 255 20.02 -16.38 -0.06
N SER A 256 19.02 -15.72 0.53
CA SER A 256 18.29 -14.62 -0.13
C SER A 256 19.16 -13.37 -0.35
N GLN A 257 20.09 -13.08 0.57
CA GLN A 257 21.04 -11.97 0.43
C GLN A 257 21.97 -12.18 -0.77
N LYS A 258 22.44 -13.40 -1.00
CA LYS A 258 23.24 -13.74 -2.18
C LYS A 258 22.47 -13.53 -3.48
N ALA A 259 21.19 -13.91 -3.51
CA ALA A 259 20.31 -13.71 -4.67
C ALA A 259 19.99 -12.22 -4.94
N ILE A 260 19.86 -11.41 -3.89
CA ILE A 260 19.68 -9.96 -4.01
C ILE A 260 20.96 -9.30 -4.52
N GLY A 261 22.13 -9.70 -4.01
CA GLY A 261 23.42 -9.16 -4.45
C GLY A 261 23.73 -9.41 -5.94
N SER A 262 23.14 -10.44 -6.56
CA SER A 262 23.28 -10.69 -8.00
C SER A 262 22.35 -9.84 -8.88
N HIS A 263 21.35 -9.16 -8.30
CA HIS A 263 20.39 -8.32 -9.05
C HIS A 263 20.28 -6.88 -8.54
N THR A 264 20.84 -6.55 -7.38
CA THR A 264 20.93 -5.18 -6.85
C THR A 264 22.33 -4.96 -6.27
N ALA A 265 22.97 -3.87 -6.68
CA ALA A 265 24.34 -3.53 -6.26
C ALA A 265 24.41 -2.98 -4.81
N SER A 266 23.57 -3.47 -3.89
CA SER A 266 23.53 -3.00 -2.49
C SER A 266 23.94 -4.10 -1.52
N LEU A 267 24.80 -3.76 -0.55
CA LEU A 267 25.23 -4.67 0.50
C LEU A 267 24.07 -4.90 1.48
N SER A 268 23.57 -6.14 1.59
CA SER A 268 22.52 -6.44 2.56
C SER A 268 23.10 -6.49 3.96
N GLY A 269 22.66 -5.56 4.82
CA GLY A 269 23.02 -5.54 6.24
C GLY A 269 22.39 -6.68 7.05
N ASP A 270 22.84 -6.81 8.30
CA ASP A 270 22.30 -7.77 9.27
C ASP A 270 20.80 -7.54 9.53
N PHE A 271 20.00 -8.60 9.42
CA PHE A 271 18.55 -8.52 9.56
C PHE A 271 18.09 -8.19 10.98
N ALA A 272 18.82 -8.62 12.02
CA ALA A 272 18.50 -8.28 13.40
C ALA A 272 18.77 -6.80 13.67
N VAL A 273 19.86 -6.25 13.13
CA VAL A 273 20.16 -4.80 13.20
C VAL A 273 19.08 -4.00 12.47
N PHE A 274 18.68 -4.43 11.28
CA PHE A 274 17.58 -3.81 10.55
C PHE A 274 16.28 -3.82 11.37
N THR A 275 15.92 -4.98 11.93
CA THR A 275 14.71 -5.16 12.74
C THR A 275 14.68 -4.19 13.93
N ALA A 276 15.75 -4.16 14.73
CA ALA A 276 15.85 -3.25 15.87
C ALA A 276 15.73 -1.77 15.44
N ALA A 277 16.34 -1.40 14.32
CA ALA A 277 16.25 -0.03 13.80
C ALA A 277 14.82 0.34 13.35
N ILE A 278 14.10 -0.57 12.68
CA ILE A 278 12.71 -0.35 12.28
C ILE A 278 11.80 -0.19 13.50
N GLU A 279 11.92 -1.07 14.48
CA GLU A 279 11.12 -1.04 15.71
C GLU A 279 11.35 0.26 16.51
N GLN A 280 12.61 0.68 16.63
CA GLN A 280 12.96 1.96 17.28
C GLN A 280 12.43 3.17 16.51
N ALA A 281 12.36 3.08 15.18
CA ALA A 281 11.76 4.11 14.35
C ALA A 281 10.22 4.04 14.36
N GLY A 282 9.60 3.02 14.94
CA GLY A 282 8.15 2.85 14.98
C GLY A 282 7.54 2.32 13.68
N GLY A 283 8.34 1.70 12.80
CA GLY A 283 7.83 0.95 11.66
C GLY A 283 7.28 -0.41 12.08
N ILE A 284 6.42 -0.99 11.23
CA ILE A 284 5.82 -2.31 11.43
C ILE A 284 6.45 -3.25 10.42
N LEU A 285 7.18 -4.27 10.87
CA LEU A 285 7.74 -5.30 9.99
C LEU A 285 6.74 -6.41 9.75
N VAL A 286 6.70 -6.89 8.51
CA VAL A 286 5.84 -7.99 8.08
C VAL A 286 6.62 -9.06 7.33
N ASP A 287 6.04 -10.26 7.23
CA ASP A 287 6.71 -11.44 6.69
C ASP A 287 6.31 -11.76 5.25
N SER A 288 5.17 -11.26 4.78
CA SER A 288 4.65 -11.52 3.43
C SER A 288 4.07 -10.27 2.76
N VAL A 289 3.85 -10.36 1.46
CA VAL A 289 3.18 -9.32 0.66
C VAL A 289 1.72 -9.18 1.07
N GLU A 290 1.08 -10.30 1.42
CA GLU A 290 -0.28 -10.32 1.96
C GLU A 290 -0.35 -9.56 3.28
N ASP A 291 0.53 -9.86 4.23
CA ASP A 291 0.59 -9.16 5.52
C ASP A 291 0.83 -7.65 5.33
N LEU A 292 1.64 -7.25 4.34
CA LEU A 292 1.91 -5.84 4.02
C LEU A 292 0.64 -5.07 3.68
N PHE A 293 -0.25 -5.64 2.87
CA PHE A 293 -1.47 -4.97 2.42
C PHE A 293 -2.66 -5.24 3.34
N ASP A 294 -2.76 -6.40 3.97
CA ASP A 294 -3.79 -6.71 4.96
C ASP A 294 -3.69 -5.77 6.17
N MET A 295 -2.48 -5.62 6.73
CA MET A 295 -2.24 -4.67 7.82
C MET A 295 -2.36 -3.23 7.33
N GLY A 296 -1.91 -2.93 6.11
CA GLY A 296 -2.04 -1.62 5.48
C GLY A 296 -3.49 -1.16 5.33
N LYS A 297 -4.39 -2.06 4.90
CA LYS A 297 -5.84 -1.85 4.76
C LYS A 297 -6.47 -1.54 6.12
N ALA A 298 -6.18 -2.33 7.15
CA ALA A 298 -6.68 -2.06 8.51
C ALA A 298 -6.23 -0.69 9.03
N LEU A 299 -4.94 -0.40 8.97
CA LEU A 299 -4.35 0.86 9.42
C LEU A 299 -4.93 2.09 8.69
N ALA A 300 -5.36 1.92 7.44
CA ALA A 300 -5.91 3.02 6.66
C ALA A 300 -7.40 3.28 6.95
N TRP A 301 -8.14 2.24 7.35
CA TRP A 301 -9.59 2.31 7.47
C TRP A 301 -10.10 2.35 8.91
N GLN A 302 -9.31 1.87 9.87
CA GLN A 302 -9.70 1.77 11.28
C GLN A 302 -8.89 2.70 12.20
N PRO A 303 -9.47 3.18 13.31
CA PRO A 303 -8.74 3.91 14.34
C PRO A 303 -7.71 3.01 15.02
N PRO A 304 -6.65 3.57 15.63
CA PRO A 304 -5.68 2.77 16.37
C PRO A 304 -6.34 2.06 17.56
N LEU A 305 -5.93 0.82 17.83
CA LEU A 305 -6.33 0.09 19.03
C LEU A 305 -5.57 0.64 20.24
N ARG A 306 -6.30 0.97 21.31
CA ARG A 306 -5.72 1.41 22.58
C ARG A 306 -5.45 0.19 23.47
N HIS A 307 -4.41 0.22 24.29
CA HIS A 307 -4.05 -0.77 25.33
C HIS A 307 -3.95 -2.27 24.94
N GLY A 308 -4.32 -2.67 23.73
CA GLY A 308 -4.24 -4.06 23.26
C GLY A 308 -5.44 -4.92 23.66
N ARG A 309 -6.50 -4.38 24.27
CA ARG A 309 -7.64 -5.16 24.79
C ARG A 309 -8.69 -5.40 23.72
N VAL A 310 -8.86 -6.66 23.33
CA VAL A 310 -9.71 -7.09 22.22
C VAL A 310 -10.82 -8.02 22.71
N ALA A 311 -12.00 -7.90 22.12
CA ALA A 311 -13.05 -8.89 22.28
C ALA A 311 -13.45 -9.51 20.93
N ILE A 312 -13.81 -10.79 20.95
CA ILE A 312 -14.15 -11.55 19.75
C ILE A 312 -15.64 -11.92 19.82
N VAL A 313 -16.40 -11.61 18.77
CA VAL A 313 -17.79 -12.03 18.59
C VAL A 313 -17.83 -13.01 17.43
N THR A 314 -18.35 -14.22 17.63
CA THR A 314 -18.34 -15.29 16.62
C THR A 314 -19.64 -16.09 16.64
N ASN A 315 -20.08 -16.63 15.51
CA ASN A 315 -21.11 -17.68 15.46
C ASN A 315 -20.52 -19.10 15.44
N ALA A 316 -19.19 -19.22 15.54
CA ALA A 316 -18.51 -20.51 15.51
C ALA A 316 -17.30 -20.51 16.47
N GLY A 317 -17.32 -21.42 17.43
CA GLY A 317 -16.26 -21.58 18.43
C GLY A 317 -14.88 -21.87 17.83
N GLY A 318 -14.78 -22.74 16.82
CA GLY A 318 -13.49 -23.11 16.20
C GLY A 318 -12.68 -21.91 15.70
N PRO A 319 -13.22 -21.11 14.76
CA PRO A 319 -12.61 -19.86 14.33
C PRO A 319 -12.31 -18.87 15.46
N GLY A 320 -13.20 -18.78 16.46
CA GLY A 320 -13.01 -17.94 17.64
C GLY A 320 -11.77 -18.30 18.44
N VAL A 321 -11.56 -19.60 18.70
CA VAL A 321 -10.38 -20.11 19.42
C VAL A 321 -9.10 -19.84 18.64
N VAL A 322 -9.07 -20.15 17.34
CA VAL A 322 -7.88 -19.90 16.50
C VAL A 322 -7.54 -18.41 16.44
N CYS A 323 -8.55 -17.54 16.35
CA CYS A 323 -8.35 -16.09 16.39
C CYS A 323 -7.79 -15.62 17.75
N ALA A 324 -8.30 -16.15 18.86
CA ALA A 324 -7.83 -15.84 20.20
C ALA A 324 -6.37 -16.28 20.44
N ASP A 325 -5.98 -17.45 19.90
CA ASP A 325 -4.60 -17.94 19.92
C ASP A 325 -3.65 -16.96 19.22
N TRP A 326 -4.02 -16.51 18.01
CA TRP A 326 -3.23 -15.52 17.27
C TRP A 326 -3.17 -14.17 17.96
N CYS A 327 -4.29 -13.69 18.52
CA CYS A 327 -4.30 -12.45 19.31
C CYS A 327 -3.29 -12.53 20.45
N SER A 328 -3.31 -13.64 21.22
CA SER A 328 -2.42 -13.84 22.35
C SER A 328 -0.94 -13.92 21.92
N ARG A 329 -0.63 -14.62 20.82
CA ARG A 329 0.73 -14.70 20.25
C ARG A 329 1.27 -13.33 19.82
N LEU A 330 0.40 -12.44 19.36
CA LEU A 330 0.73 -11.09 18.92
C LEU A 330 0.71 -10.06 20.07
N GLY A 331 0.53 -10.51 21.33
CA GLY A 331 0.51 -9.65 22.51
C GLY A 331 -0.77 -8.81 22.66
N LEU A 332 -1.85 -9.18 21.96
CA LEU A 332 -3.18 -8.65 22.21
C LEU A 332 -3.82 -9.39 23.39
N GLU A 333 -4.53 -8.66 24.24
CA GLU A 333 -5.24 -9.20 25.39
C GLU A 333 -6.68 -9.53 25.01
N VAL A 334 -7.01 -10.82 24.92
CA VAL A 334 -8.40 -11.28 24.80
C VAL A 334 -9.06 -11.18 26.18
N VAL A 335 -9.69 -10.04 26.46
CA VAL A 335 -10.10 -9.69 27.83
C VAL A 335 -11.21 -10.60 28.36
N PRO A 336 -11.13 -11.06 29.63
CA PRO A 336 -12.25 -11.77 30.25
C PRO A 336 -13.48 -10.87 30.34
N LEU A 337 -14.68 -11.44 30.20
CA LEU A 337 -15.91 -10.68 30.30
C LEU A 337 -16.24 -10.39 31.77
N GLU A 338 -16.55 -9.14 32.08
CA GLU A 338 -17.09 -8.79 33.39
C GLU A 338 -18.51 -9.37 33.57
N GLN A 339 -18.87 -9.69 34.82
CA GLN A 339 -20.21 -10.17 35.15
C GLN A 339 -21.30 -9.14 34.79
N SER A 340 -20.97 -7.85 34.82
CA SER A 340 -21.82 -6.74 34.38
C SER A 340 -22.16 -6.85 32.89
N THR A 341 -21.18 -7.15 32.04
CA THR A 341 -21.33 -7.36 30.59
C THR A 341 -22.19 -8.59 30.30
N ILE A 342 -21.94 -9.71 30.98
CA ILE A 342 -22.75 -10.94 30.84
C ILE A 342 -24.21 -10.66 31.21
N LYS A 343 -24.47 -9.93 32.31
CA LYS A 343 -25.83 -9.54 32.69
C LYS A 343 -26.51 -8.67 31.63
N LYS A 344 -25.80 -7.76 30.96
CA LYS A 344 -26.35 -6.96 29.85
C LYS A 344 -26.73 -7.86 28.67
N LEU A 345 -25.89 -8.83 28.31
CA LEU A 345 -26.17 -9.80 27.24
C LEU A 345 -27.40 -10.66 27.59
N ASP A 346 -27.46 -11.24 28.79
CA ASP A 346 -28.61 -12.04 29.26
C ASP A 346 -29.92 -11.20 29.35
N ALA A 347 -29.80 -9.90 29.60
CA ALA A 347 -30.94 -8.97 29.65
C ALA A 347 -31.54 -8.67 28.27
N THR A 348 -30.79 -8.86 27.18
CA THR A 348 -31.32 -8.65 25.82
C THR A 348 -32.41 -9.64 25.45
N LYS A 349 -32.47 -10.81 26.11
CA LYS A 349 -33.41 -11.91 25.83
C LYS A 349 -33.33 -12.52 24.43
N VAL A 350 -32.37 -12.08 23.60
CA VAL A 350 -32.18 -12.61 22.25
C VAL A 350 -31.05 -13.64 22.15
N MET A 351 -30.20 -13.74 23.17
CA MET A 351 -29.12 -14.72 23.19
C MET A 351 -29.67 -16.14 23.34
N SER A 352 -29.12 -17.07 22.55
CA SER A 352 -29.37 -18.50 22.71
C SER A 352 -29.02 -18.93 24.14
N PRO A 353 -29.79 -19.79 24.83
CA PRO A 353 -29.39 -20.31 26.14
C PRO A 353 -27.99 -20.97 26.16
N ALA A 354 -27.53 -21.46 25.00
CA ALA A 354 -26.27 -22.16 24.81
C ALA A 354 -25.08 -21.26 24.43
N TYR A 355 -25.27 -19.94 24.28
CA TYR A 355 -24.17 -19.03 23.96
C TYR A 355 -23.07 -19.05 25.04
N SER A 356 -21.83 -18.80 24.64
CA SER A 356 -20.72 -18.73 25.60
C SER A 356 -20.80 -17.45 26.43
N ARG A 357 -20.47 -17.55 27.73
CA ARG A 357 -20.34 -16.40 28.64
C ARG A 357 -18.87 -16.03 28.84
N SER A 358 -18.08 -16.14 27.77
CA SER A 358 -16.64 -15.95 27.74
C SER A 358 -16.23 -15.05 26.57
N ASN A 359 -14.95 -14.72 26.49
CA ASN A 359 -14.34 -14.12 25.30
C ASN A 359 -13.38 -15.16 24.70
N PRO A 360 -13.62 -15.68 23.48
CA PRO A 360 -14.63 -15.28 22.51
C PRO A 360 -16.09 -15.50 22.94
N LEU A 361 -16.96 -14.56 22.53
CA LEU A 361 -18.41 -14.63 22.62
C LEU A 361 -18.96 -15.45 21.45
N ASP A 362 -19.22 -16.74 21.72
CA ASP A 362 -19.80 -17.67 20.76
C ASP A 362 -21.32 -17.57 20.83
N LEU A 363 -21.91 -17.01 19.78
CA LEU A 363 -23.33 -16.81 19.58
C LEU A 363 -24.05 -18.09 19.11
N VAL A 364 -23.32 -19.19 18.92
CA VAL A 364 -23.78 -20.47 18.36
C VAL A 364 -24.04 -20.38 16.84
N GLY A 365 -23.97 -21.52 16.15
CA GLY A 365 -24.02 -21.60 14.68
C GLY A 365 -25.35 -21.21 14.04
N ASP A 366 -26.41 -21.01 14.81
CA ASP A 366 -27.72 -20.55 14.35
C ASP A 366 -27.97 -19.06 14.65
N ALA A 367 -26.92 -18.31 15.04
CA ALA A 367 -27.00 -16.88 15.28
C ALA A 367 -27.55 -16.11 14.07
N LEU A 368 -28.47 -15.20 14.35
CA LEU A 368 -29.09 -14.28 13.40
C LEU A 368 -28.60 -12.84 13.68
N PRO A 369 -28.95 -11.86 12.81
CA PRO A 369 -28.43 -10.50 12.93
C PRO A 369 -28.69 -9.83 14.29
N HIS A 370 -29.79 -10.17 14.96
CA HIS A 370 -30.11 -9.57 16.25
C HIS A 370 -29.20 -10.06 17.40
N GLN A 371 -28.68 -11.30 17.35
CA GLN A 371 -27.66 -11.75 18.30
C GLN A 371 -26.31 -11.09 18.04
N TYR A 372 -25.92 -10.95 16.76
CA TYR A 372 -24.74 -10.16 16.39
C TYR A 372 -24.86 -8.72 16.89
N GLU A 373 -26.00 -8.08 16.70
CA GLU A 373 -26.23 -6.70 17.16
C GLU A 373 -26.10 -6.60 18.67
N ALA A 374 -26.74 -7.50 19.42
CA ALA A 374 -26.64 -7.55 20.87
C ALA A 374 -25.20 -7.72 21.36
N GLY A 375 -24.44 -8.64 20.77
CA GLY A 375 -23.04 -8.90 21.14
C GLY A 375 -22.12 -7.72 20.81
N ILE A 376 -22.16 -7.26 19.56
CA ILE A 376 -21.30 -6.18 19.04
C ILE A 376 -21.56 -4.88 19.80
N MET A 377 -22.82 -4.47 19.96
CA MET A 377 -23.17 -3.21 20.61
C MET A 377 -22.81 -3.23 22.10
N THR A 378 -22.98 -4.38 22.76
CA THR A 378 -22.60 -4.52 24.17
C THR A 378 -21.08 -4.40 24.33
N PHE A 379 -20.30 -5.15 23.55
CA PHE A 379 -18.83 -5.13 23.63
C PHE A 379 -18.24 -3.76 23.30
N LEU A 380 -18.72 -3.11 22.24
CA LEU A 380 -18.26 -1.76 21.90
C LEU A 380 -18.69 -0.70 22.93
N GLY A 381 -19.74 -0.97 23.72
CA GLY A 381 -20.15 -0.12 24.84
C GLY A 381 -19.24 -0.21 26.08
N GLU A 382 -18.46 -1.28 26.24
CA GLU A 382 -17.64 -1.48 27.44
C GLU A 382 -16.33 -0.70 27.41
N LYS A 383 -15.99 -0.01 28.50
CA LYS A 383 -14.75 0.80 28.58
C LYS A 383 -13.47 -0.06 28.65
N TYR A 384 -13.59 -1.32 29.04
CA TYR A 384 -12.47 -2.24 29.16
C TYR A 384 -12.14 -3.00 27.85
N ILE A 385 -12.96 -2.83 26.81
CA ILE A 385 -12.75 -3.38 25.46
C ILE A 385 -12.37 -2.24 24.53
N ASP A 386 -11.17 -2.28 23.96
CA ASP A 386 -10.68 -1.19 23.10
C ASP A 386 -11.06 -1.39 21.62
N GLY A 387 -11.28 -2.63 21.18
CA GLY A 387 -11.70 -2.97 19.82
C GLY A 387 -12.23 -4.40 19.72
N ILE A 388 -12.85 -4.76 18.60
CA ILE A 388 -13.44 -6.08 18.42
C ILE A 388 -13.05 -6.74 17.09
N ILE A 389 -13.05 -8.07 17.10
CA ILE A 389 -13.01 -8.91 15.90
C ILE A 389 -14.37 -9.61 15.77
N VAL A 390 -15.03 -9.46 14.62
CA VAL A 390 -16.33 -10.06 14.33
C VAL A 390 -16.12 -11.19 13.33
N ILE A 391 -16.41 -12.42 13.74
CA ILE A 391 -16.24 -13.63 12.96
C ILE A 391 -17.62 -14.15 12.53
N GLN A 392 -17.72 -14.53 11.26
CA GLN A 392 -18.91 -15.17 10.72
C GLN A 392 -18.50 -16.32 9.81
N THR A 393 -19.08 -17.49 10.07
CA THR A 393 -19.08 -18.65 9.18
C THR A 393 -20.46 -18.84 8.56
N ILE A 394 -20.54 -19.54 7.43
CA ILE A 394 -21.83 -19.79 6.74
C ILE A 394 -22.50 -21.06 7.28
N GLN A 395 -23.76 -20.91 7.69
CA GLN A 395 -24.74 -21.96 7.99
C GLN A 395 -26.02 -21.71 7.19
N THR A 396 -26.97 -22.65 7.27
CA THR A 396 -28.25 -22.59 6.54
C THR A 396 -29.04 -21.30 6.79
N MET A 397 -28.95 -20.74 7.99
CA MET A 397 -29.77 -19.60 8.43
C MET A 397 -29.02 -18.26 8.37
N THR A 398 -27.73 -18.27 8.03
CA THR A 398 -26.87 -17.08 8.08
C THR A 398 -27.35 -16.01 7.11
N GLN A 399 -27.44 -14.78 7.61
CA GLN A 399 -27.92 -13.62 6.87
C GLN A 399 -26.77 -12.62 6.73
N SER A 400 -25.75 -12.98 5.95
CA SER A 400 -24.48 -12.26 5.96
C SER A 400 -24.60 -10.78 5.64
N LEU A 401 -25.54 -10.41 4.78
CA LEU A 401 -25.71 -9.01 4.39
C LEU A 401 -26.28 -8.18 5.55
N GLU A 402 -27.25 -8.74 6.26
CA GLU A 402 -27.87 -8.17 7.44
C GLU A 402 -26.90 -8.13 8.63
N ASP A 403 -26.10 -9.19 8.82
CA ASP A 403 -25.00 -9.21 9.78
C ASP A 403 -23.98 -8.10 9.49
N ALA A 404 -23.62 -7.88 8.22
CA ALA A 404 -22.74 -6.79 7.82
C ALA A 404 -23.37 -5.40 8.07
N MET A 405 -24.68 -5.23 7.85
CA MET A 405 -25.38 -3.98 8.18
C MET A 405 -25.31 -3.66 9.68
N VAL A 406 -25.37 -4.68 10.53
CA VAL A 406 -25.17 -4.52 11.99
C VAL A 406 -23.78 -3.98 12.29
N VAL A 407 -22.74 -4.54 11.66
CA VAL A 407 -21.36 -4.07 11.84
C VAL A 407 -21.20 -2.62 11.35
N VAL A 408 -21.79 -2.27 10.21
CA VAL A 408 -21.79 -0.88 9.69
C VAL A 408 -22.45 0.08 10.68
N LYS A 409 -23.62 -0.28 11.22
CA LYS A 409 -24.32 0.50 12.25
C LYS A 409 -23.45 0.66 13.50
N ALA A 410 -22.77 -0.40 13.92
CA ALA A 410 -21.86 -0.37 15.06
C ALA A 410 -20.67 0.56 14.83
N LYS A 411 -20.07 0.54 13.63
CA LYS A 411 -18.97 1.44 13.25
C LYS A 411 -19.37 2.91 13.31
N GLN A 412 -20.58 3.24 12.85
CA GLN A 412 -21.12 4.60 12.92
C GLN A 412 -21.35 5.06 14.37
N ARG A 413 -21.82 4.15 15.24
CA ARG A 413 -22.08 4.45 16.66
C ARG A 413 -20.81 4.55 17.50
N PHE A 414 -19.79 3.77 17.18
CA PHE A 414 -18.53 3.67 17.93
C PHE A 414 -17.31 3.94 17.03
N PRO A 415 -17.19 5.15 16.44
CA PRO A 415 -16.17 5.43 15.43
C PRO A 415 -14.73 5.32 15.95
N ASP A 416 -14.53 5.50 17.26
CA ASP A 416 -13.22 5.51 17.93
C ASP A 416 -12.68 4.12 18.29
N LYS A 417 -13.48 3.06 18.13
CA LYS A 417 -13.05 1.68 18.39
C LYS A 417 -12.87 0.93 17.08
N PRO A 418 -11.74 0.25 16.86
CA PRO A 418 -11.55 -0.52 15.66
C PRO A 418 -12.45 -1.76 15.64
N ILE A 419 -12.96 -2.06 14.45
CA ILE A 419 -13.71 -3.27 14.15
C ILE A 419 -13.00 -3.94 12.98
N ILE A 420 -12.61 -5.20 13.18
CA ILE A 420 -12.07 -6.09 12.14
C ILE A 420 -13.10 -7.19 11.89
N CYS A 421 -13.39 -7.48 10.63
CA CYS A 421 -14.26 -8.59 10.25
C CYS A 421 -13.46 -9.79 9.73
N LEU A 422 -14.03 -10.97 9.93
CA LEU A 422 -13.55 -12.25 9.45
C LEU A 422 -14.75 -13.05 8.96
N TYR A 423 -15.21 -12.78 7.75
CA TYR A 423 -16.30 -13.50 7.10
C TYR A 423 -15.73 -14.70 6.37
N MET A 424 -15.49 -15.78 7.12
CA MET A 424 -14.94 -17.03 6.60
C MET A 424 -15.88 -17.65 5.58
N GLY A 425 -15.56 -17.46 4.30
CA GLY A 425 -16.43 -17.82 3.19
C GLY A 425 -15.86 -17.41 1.84
N GLY A 426 -16.76 -17.23 0.88
CA GLY A 426 -16.39 -16.86 -0.49
C GLY A 426 -17.60 -16.36 -1.24
N ARG A 427 -18.10 -17.16 -2.19
CA ARG A 427 -19.21 -16.78 -3.07
C ARG A 427 -20.43 -16.20 -2.33
N PHE A 428 -20.82 -16.80 -1.20
CA PHE A 428 -22.03 -16.41 -0.46
C PHE A 428 -21.82 -15.17 0.44
N SER A 429 -20.61 -14.95 0.95
CA SER A 429 -20.28 -13.79 1.81
C SER A 429 -19.93 -12.53 1.01
N ARG A 430 -19.58 -12.66 -0.28
CA ARG A 430 -19.00 -11.57 -1.08
C ARG A 430 -19.80 -10.26 -1.08
N LYS A 431 -21.14 -10.33 -1.15
CA LYS A 431 -21.98 -9.12 -1.10
C LYS A 431 -21.87 -8.40 0.25
N ALA A 432 -21.82 -9.15 1.34
CA ALA A 432 -21.65 -8.62 2.68
C ALA A 432 -20.25 -8.01 2.88
N ILE A 433 -19.21 -8.71 2.40
CA ILE A 433 -17.83 -8.22 2.42
C ILE A 433 -17.71 -6.89 1.67
N HIS A 434 -18.24 -6.80 0.45
CA HIS A 434 -18.24 -5.53 -0.30
C HIS A 434 -18.97 -4.41 0.45
N LEU A 435 -20.06 -4.72 1.17
CA LEU A 435 -20.76 -3.73 2.00
C LEU A 435 -19.87 -3.24 3.15
N LEU A 436 -19.18 -4.14 3.85
CA LEU A 436 -18.24 -3.80 4.92
C LEU A 436 -17.12 -2.89 4.41
N GLU A 437 -16.47 -3.28 3.30
CA GLU A 437 -15.34 -2.55 2.73
C GLU A 437 -15.73 -1.19 2.18
N ALA A 438 -16.93 -1.07 1.57
CA ALA A 438 -17.48 0.21 1.14
C ALA A 438 -17.66 1.20 2.30
N HIS A 439 -17.78 0.70 3.53
CA HIS A 439 -17.88 1.51 4.76
C HIS A 439 -16.56 1.56 5.56
N GLY A 440 -15.44 1.15 4.94
CA GLY A 440 -14.12 1.18 5.57
C GLY A 440 -13.99 0.18 6.72
N ILE A 441 -14.70 -0.94 6.69
CA ILE A 441 -14.51 -2.05 7.65
C ILE A 441 -13.74 -3.15 6.93
N PRO A 442 -12.49 -3.43 7.32
CA PRO A 442 -11.70 -4.45 6.68
C PRO A 442 -12.24 -5.84 7.03
N ASP A 443 -12.35 -6.69 6.03
CA ASP A 443 -12.64 -8.12 6.17
C ASP A 443 -11.45 -8.96 5.68
N TYR A 444 -11.32 -10.14 6.28
CA TYR A 444 -10.29 -11.16 6.01
C TYR A 444 -10.94 -12.54 5.97
N ASN A 445 -10.22 -13.53 5.44
CA ASN A 445 -10.73 -14.91 5.34
C ASN A 445 -9.99 -15.92 6.25
N ASP A 446 -8.93 -15.48 6.93
CA ASP A 446 -8.14 -16.29 7.87
C ASP A 446 -8.05 -15.61 9.26
N PRO A 447 -8.25 -16.36 10.37
CA PRO A 447 -8.10 -15.82 11.73
C PRO A 447 -6.75 -15.16 12.03
N ARG A 448 -5.65 -15.66 11.44
CA ARG A 448 -4.31 -15.07 11.53
C ARG A 448 -4.32 -13.65 10.99
N ASN A 449 -4.89 -13.45 9.79
CA ASN A 449 -4.86 -12.15 9.11
C ASN A 449 -5.70 -11.12 9.87
N ALA A 450 -6.87 -11.51 10.39
CA ALA A 450 -7.68 -10.64 11.25
C ALA A 450 -6.94 -10.23 12.54
N ALA A 451 -6.22 -11.16 13.16
CA ALA A 451 -5.41 -10.87 14.35
C ALA A 451 -4.20 -9.97 14.02
N LEU A 452 -3.50 -10.19 12.91
CA LEU A 452 -2.41 -9.34 12.42
C LEU A 452 -2.90 -7.91 12.13
N ALA A 453 -4.05 -7.77 11.48
CA ALA A 453 -4.70 -6.49 11.24
C ALA A 453 -4.99 -5.74 12.55
N MET A 454 -5.55 -6.42 13.55
CA MET A 454 -5.79 -5.84 14.87
C MET A 454 -4.48 -5.47 15.59
N HIS A 455 -3.45 -6.31 15.48
CA HIS A 455 -2.13 -6.05 16.02
C HIS A 455 -1.48 -4.81 15.39
N ALA A 456 -1.62 -4.62 14.07
CA ALA A 456 -1.14 -3.41 13.39
C ALA A 456 -1.71 -2.13 14.03
N LEU A 457 -3.02 -2.13 14.30
CA LEU A 457 -3.72 -1.02 14.95
C LEU A 457 -3.21 -0.78 16.38
N PHE A 458 -2.83 -1.84 17.10
CA PHE A 458 -2.22 -1.75 18.43
C PHE A 458 -0.83 -1.13 18.40
N VAL A 459 0.04 -1.57 17.48
CA VAL A 459 1.39 -0.99 17.32
C VAL A 459 1.29 0.50 16.96
N ALA A 460 0.40 0.85 16.02
CA ALA A 460 0.16 2.23 15.64
C ALA A 460 -0.37 3.09 16.81
N GLY A 461 -1.25 2.53 17.65
CA GLY A 461 -1.74 3.19 18.86
C GLY A 461 -0.65 3.41 19.90
N SER A 462 0.23 2.43 20.09
CA SER A 462 1.35 2.50 21.04
C SER A 462 2.40 3.53 20.61
N ASN A 463 2.68 3.64 19.31
CA ASN A 463 3.61 4.64 18.76
C ASN A 463 3.12 6.08 18.93
N LYS A 464 1.81 6.31 19.05
CA LYS A 464 1.26 7.63 19.38
C LYS A 464 1.48 8.00 20.85
N LYS A 465 1.53 7.03 21.76
CA LYS A 465 1.73 7.27 23.22
C LYS A 465 3.20 7.50 23.61
N ARG A 466 4.16 7.02 22.81
CA ARG A 466 5.60 7.25 23.03
C ARG A 466 6.07 8.66 22.63
N ARG A 467 5.17 9.49 22.14
CA ARG A 467 5.38 10.89 21.77
C ARG A 467 4.76 11.78 22.83
#